data_AF-A0A7L4ZKW3-F1
#
_entry.id   AF-A0A7L4ZKW3-F1
#
_cell.length_a   1.000
_cell.length_b   1.000
_cell.length_c   1.000
_cell.angle_alpha   90.00
_cell.angle_beta   90.00
_cell.angle_gamma   90.00
#
_symmetry.space_group_name_H-M   'P 1'
#
loop_
_entity.id
_entity.type
_entity.pdbx_description
1 polymer ?
#
loop_
_entity_poly.entity_id
_entity_poly.type
_entity_poly.pdbx_seq_one_letter_code
_entity_poly.pdbx_strand_id
1 'polypeptide(L)'
;MHKDLVLNAFKKARREVKEATGVNMSVTGLSKQISDYMMEECRFQYHEKSLRNKYNIAVKDELIELKSSVANCLCCYLGYENYAEFILKNNRQEADIKTVEKVFVTDKIKEDFRVKKEPSMGEKLKIIINKNKVTLIFLLVIFIDVFQIVND
;
A
#
# COMPACT_ATOMS: atom_id res chain seq x y z
N MET A 1 -4.03 0.91 -16.35
CA MET A 1 -4.83 1.72 -15.38
C MET A 1 -4.07 1.90 -14.06
N HIS A 2 -2.80 2.34 -14.10
CA HIS A 2 -2.00 2.59 -12.88
C HIS A 2 -1.26 3.93 -12.94
N LYS A 3 -1.61 4.79 -13.90
CA LYS A 3 -0.94 6.07 -14.13
C LYS A 3 -0.96 6.92 -12.85
N ASP A 4 -2.15 7.12 -12.27
CA ASP A 4 -2.32 7.96 -11.09
C ASP A 4 -1.61 7.39 -9.87
N LEU A 5 -1.58 6.06 -9.73
CA LEU A 5 -0.82 5.41 -8.66
C LEU A 5 0.67 5.76 -8.73
N VAL A 6 1.26 5.64 -9.93
CA VAL A 6 2.68 5.98 -10.15
C VAL A 6 2.91 7.48 -9.93
N LEU A 7 2.08 8.35 -10.50
CA LEU A 7 2.24 9.79 -10.36
C LEU A 7 2.10 10.25 -8.91
N ASN A 8 1.12 9.71 -8.18
CA ASN A 8 0.92 10.02 -6.76
C ASN A 8 2.10 9.55 -5.90
N ALA A 9 2.68 8.38 -6.18
CA ALA A 9 3.86 7.91 -5.48
C ALA A 9 5.05 8.85 -5.67
N PHE A 10 5.34 9.28 -6.91
CA PHE A 10 6.42 10.23 -7.19
C PHE A 10 6.15 11.62 -6.61
N LYS A 11 4.88 12.04 -6.56
CA LYS A 11 4.46 13.29 -5.91
C LYS A 11 4.71 13.23 -4.40
N LYS A 12 4.37 12.11 -3.75
CA LYS A 12 4.66 11.87 -2.33
C LYS A 12 6.17 11.90 -2.07
N ALA A 13 6.97 11.12 -2.82
CA ALA A 13 8.43 11.09 -2.67
C ALA A 13 9.07 12.47 -2.84
N ARG A 14 8.65 13.22 -3.87
CA ARG A 14 9.16 14.58 -4.10
C ARG A 14 8.88 15.51 -2.92
N ARG A 15 7.69 15.41 -2.33
CA ARG A 15 7.31 16.21 -1.16
C ARG A 15 8.17 15.84 0.05
N GLU A 16 8.31 14.55 0.35
CA GLU A 16 9.14 14.07 1.48
C GLU A 16 10.59 14.55 1.38
N VAL A 17 11.20 14.44 0.19
CA VAL A 17 12.58 14.91 -0.01
C VAL A 17 12.69 16.42 0.12
N LYS A 18 11.73 17.15 -0.43
CA LYS A 18 11.71 18.61 -0.33
C LYS A 18 11.53 19.07 1.10
N GLU A 19 10.68 18.39 1.88
CA GLU A 19 10.49 18.66 3.31
C GLU A 19 11.74 18.32 4.13
N ALA A 20 12.43 17.23 3.82
CA ALA A 20 13.63 16.80 4.54
C ALA A 20 14.89 17.61 4.20
N THR A 21 15.05 18.05 2.94
CA THR A 21 16.31 18.64 2.44
C THR A 21 16.18 20.07 1.93
N GLY A 22 14.97 20.55 1.64
CA GLY A 22 14.73 21.82 0.96
C GLY A 22 15.00 21.81 -0.55
N VAL A 23 15.50 20.70 -1.12
CA VAL A 23 15.94 20.62 -2.52
C VAL A 23 15.03 19.73 -3.37
N ASN A 24 14.88 20.06 -4.65
CA ASN A 24 14.20 19.21 -5.62
C ASN A 24 15.12 18.08 -6.10
N MET A 25 14.76 16.84 -5.82
CA MET A 25 15.51 15.66 -6.28
C MET A 25 15.16 15.25 -7.71
N SER A 26 16.14 14.69 -8.41
CA SER A 26 15.97 14.15 -9.77
C SER A 26 15.01 12.95 -9.77
N VAL A 27 14.38 12.68 -10.92
CA VAL A 27 13.49 11.50 -11.06
C VAL A 27 14.23 10.21 -10.72
N THR A 28 15.50 10.08 -11.09
CA THR A 28 16.34 8.93 -10.71
C THR A 28 16.50 8.79 -9.20
N GLY A 29 16.72 9.89 -8.48
CA GLY A 29 16.79 9.87 -7.01
C GLY A 29 15.47 9.48 -6.37
N LEU A 30 14.35 10.05 -6.85
CA LEU A 30 13.00 9.70 -6.38
C LEU A 30 12.68 8.23 -6.63
N SER A 31 13.02 7.71 -7.82
CA SER A 31 12.88 6.29 -8.14
C SER A 31 13.67 5.40 -7.19
N LYS A 32 14.89 5.83 -6.82
CA LYS A 32 15.73 5.09 -5.88
C LYS A 32 15.10 5.07 -4.50
N GLN A 33 14.67 6.20 -3.96
CA GLN A 33 14.00 6.27 -2.66
C GLN A 33 12.77 5.36 -2.58
N ILE A 34 11.93 5.35 -3.62
CA ILE A 34 10.76 4.47 -3.65
C ILE A 34 11.18 3.00 -3.75
N SER A 35 12.18 2.68 -4.57
CA SER A 35 12.75 1.32 -4.68
C SER A 35 13.30 0.83 -3.34
N ASP A 36 14.03 1.69 -2.63
CA ASP A 36 14.60 1.39 -1.31
C ASP A 36 13.47 1.10 -0.32
N TYR A 37 12.41 1.93 -0.30
CA TYR A 37 11.20 1.65 0.50
C TYR A 37 10.54 0.30 0.17
N MET A 38 10.39 -0.04 -1.13
CA MET A 38 9.79 -1.33 -1.52
C MET A 38 10.63 -2.51 -1.01
N MET A 39 11.94 -2.36 -0.99
CA MET A 39 12.84 -3.38 -0.46
C MET A 39 12.76 -3.49 1.06
N GLU A 40 12.77 -2.35 1.76
CA GLU A 40 12.81 -2.28 3.22
C GLU A 40 11.47 -2.70 3.86
N GLU A 41 10.38 -2.09 3.41
CA GLU A 41 9.05 -2.23 4.02
C GLU A 41 8.23 -3.36 3.41
N CYS A 42 8.29 -3.51 2.08
CA CYS A 42 7.50 -4.52 1.37
C CYS A 42 8.27 -5.82 1.10
N ARG A 43 9.57 -5.86 1.42
CA ARG A 43 10.47 -6.99 1.11
C ARG A 43 10.41 -7.40 -0.37
N PHE A 44 10.22 -6.43 -1.24
CA PHE A 44 10.03 -6.63 -2.67
C PHE A 44 11.08 -5.85 -3.46
N GLN A 45 11.98 -6.58 -4.10
CA GLN A 45 13.03 -5.97 -4.92
C GLN A 45 12.45 -5.46 -6.24
N TYR A 46 12.49 -4.14 -6.45
CA TYR A 46 12.05 -3.51 -7.69
C TYR A 46 12.99 -2.40 -8.13
N HIS A 47 13.75 -2.65 -9.19
CA HIS A 47 14.81 -1.76 -9.64
C HIS A 47 14.31 -0.35 -9.99
N GLU A 48 15.02 0.67 -9.51
CA GLU A 48 14.71 2.07 -9.72
C GLU A 48 14.67 2.48 -11.19
N LYS A 49 15.44 1.81 -12.07
CA LYS A 49 15.39 2.01 -13.53
C LYS A 49 14.01 1.64 -14.10
N SER A 50 13.45 0.50 -13.67
CA SER A 50 12.11 0.07 -14.08
C SER A 50 11.04 1.04 -13.60
N LEU A 51 11.14 1.48 -12.34
CA LEU A 51 10.20 2.44 -11.77
C LEU A 51 10.26 3.81 -12.47
N ARG A 52 11.47 4.31 -12.76
CA ARG A 52 11.67 5.53 -13.55
C ARG A 52 11.03 5.44 -14.93
N ASN A 53 11.22 4.31 -15.62
CA ASN A 53 10.63 4.11 -16.93
C ASN A 53 9.10 4.14 -16.86
N LYS A 54 8.50 3.50 -15.86
CA LYS A 54 7.05 3.57 -15.62
C LYS A 54 6.57 5.00 -15.35
N TYR A 55 7.32 5.78 -14.57
CA TYR A 55 7.00 7.19 -14.36
C TYR A 55 7.07 8.01 -15.65
N ASN A 56 8.12 7.83 -16.47
CA ASN A 56 8.26 8.57 -17.72
C ASN A 56 7.12 8.28 -18.70
N ILE A 57 6.65 7.03 -18.76
CA ILE A 57 5.45 6.65 -19.53
C ILE A 57 4.21 7.34 -18.94
N ALA A 58 4.13 7.47 -17.61
CA ALA A 58 2.96 8.02 -16.92
C ALA A 58 2.78 9.51 -17.20
N VAL A 59 3.91 10.23 -17.24
CA VAL A 59 3.94 11.67 -17.56
C VAL A 59 3.54 11.93 -19.01
N LYS A 60 3.79 10.99 -19.93
CA LYS A 60 3.39 11.07 -21.34
C LYS A 60 1.93 10.74 -21.59
N ASP A 61 1.15 10.48 -20.54
CA ASP A 61 -0.26 10.09 -20.63
C ASP A 61 -0.49 8.78 -21.39
N GLU A 62 0.51 7.90 -21.39
CA GLU A 62 0.40 6.57 -22.00
C GLU A 62 -0.18 5.56 -21.00
N LEU A 63 -0.84 4.52 -21.52
CA LEU A 63 -1.43 3.47 -20.69
C LEU A 63 -0.32 2.68 -19.97
N ILE A 64 -0.39 2.65 -18.64
CA ILE A 64 0.53 1.87 -17.81
C ILE A 64 -0.17 0.69 -17.16
N GLU A 65 0.52 -0.44 -17.28
CA GLU A 65 0.28 -1.64 -16.52
C GLU A 65 1.49 -1.97 -15.65
N LEU A 66 1.19 -2.42 -14.44
CA LEU A 66 2.14 -2.81 -13.41
C LEU A 66 1.77 -4.23 -12.99
N LYS A 67 2.76 -5.00 -12.57
CA LYS A 67 2.50 -6.26 -11.88
C LYS A 67 1.77 -5.95 -10.57
N SER A 68 0.85 -6.82 -10.16
CA SER A 68 0.03 -6.63 -8.96
C SER A 68 0.88 -6.40 -7.70
N SER A 69 2.01 -7.10 -7.57
CA SER A 69 2.96 -6.90 -6.45
C SER A 69 3.52 -5.47 -6.40
N VAL A 70 3.88 -4.91 -7.56
CA VAL A 70 4.40 -3.52 -7.66
C VAL A 70 3.30 -2.53 -7.31
N ALA A 71 2.09 -2.74 -7.83
CA ALA A 71 0.95 -1.88 -7.53
C ALA A 71 0.63 -1.88 -6.03
N ASN A 72 0.60 -3.04 -5.39
CA ASN A 72 0.38 -3.14 -3.95
C ASN A 72 1.50 -2.45 -3.16
N CYS A 73 2.78 -2.63 -3.51
CA CYS A 73 3.88 -1.94 -2.82
C CYS A 73 3.79 -0.41 -2.95
N LEU A 74 3.40 0.11 -4.12
CA LEU A 74 3.14 1.54 -4.30
C LEU A 74 1.94 2.03 -3.48
N CYS A 75 0.90 1.20 -3.33
CA CYS A 75 -0.22 1.50 -2.46
C CYS A 75 0.21 1.59 -1.00
N CYS A 76 1.01 0.62 -0.51
CA CYS A 76 1.62 0.66 0.81
C CYS A 76 2.44 1.93 1.00
N TYR A 77 3.27 2.27 0.01
CA TYR A 77 4.05 3.50 0.04
C TYR A 77 3.17 4.75 0.14
N LEU A 78 1.97 4.75 -0.45
CA LEU A 78 1.01 5.85 -0.33
C LEU A 78 0.18 5.83 0.96
N GLY A 79 0.28 4.78 1.78
CA GLY A 79 -0.48 4.61 3.01
C GLY A 79 -1.80 3.86 2.86
N TYR A 80 -1.99 3.14 1.75
CA TYR A 80 -3.11 2.21 1.54
C TYR A 80 -2.65 0.77 1.84
N GLU A 81 -3.55 -0.09 2.29
CA GLU A 81 -3.29 -1.51 2.56
C GLU A 81 -3.01 -2.29 1.28
N ASN A 82 -3.72 -1.98 0.19
CA ASN A 82 -3.58 -2.66 -1.09
C ASN A 82 -4.19 -1.86 -2.25
N TYR A 83 -4.03 -2.38 -3.46
CA TYR A 83 -4.55 -1.74 -4.66
C TYR A 83 -6.09 -1.65 -4.72
N ALA A 84 -6.83 -2.61 -4.16
CA ALA A 84 -8.28 -2.53 -4.14
C ALA A 84 -8.78 -1.36 -3.28
N GLU A 85 -8.14 -1.12 -2.13
CA GLU A 85 -8.43 0.03 -1.28
C GLU A 85 -8.14 1.37 -1.99
N PHE A 86 -7.02 1.45 -2.70
CA PHE A 86 -6.67 2.62 -3.51
C PHE A 86 -7.76 2.95 -4.53
N ILE A 87 -8.25 1.94 -5.25
CA ILE A 87 -9.31 2.13 -6.27
C ILE A 87 -10.63 2.52 -5.62
N LEU A 88 -11.03 1.89 -4.52
CA LEU A 88 -12.26 2.24 -3.80
C LEU A 88 -12.26 3.69 -3.31
N LYS A 89 -11.12 4.19 -2.81
CA LYS A 89 -11.00 5.56 -2.31
C LYS A 89 -10.96 6.60 -3.42
N ASN A 90 -10.29 6.32 -4.54
CA ASN A 90 -10.22 7.27 -5.65
C ASN A 90 -11.51 7.30 -6.50
N ASN A 91 -12.18 6.16 -6.71
CA ASN A 91 -13.47 6.15 -7.41
C ASN A 91 -14.57 6.90 -6.64
N ARG A 92 -14.52 6.90 -5.30
CA ARG A 92 -15.43 7.71 -4.48
C ARG A 92 -15.18 9.20 -4.67
N GLN A 93 -13.92 9.62 -4.77
CA GLN A 93 -13.57 11.02 -5.02
C GLN A 93 -14.06 11.48 -6.40
N GLU A 94 -13.98 10.65 -7.44
CA GLU A 94 -14.52 10.99 -8.77
C GLU A 94 -16.06 11.12 -8.80
N ALA A 95 -16.76 10.34 -7.98
CA ALA A 95 -18.22 10.45 -7.84
C ALA A 95 -18.63 11.75 -7.12
N ASP A 96 -17.84 12.18 -6.14
CA ASP A 96 -18.08 13.45 -5.44
C ASP A 96 -17.75 14.67 -6.31
N ILE A 97 -16.74 14.59 -7.19
CA ILE A 97 -16.35 15.71 -8.08
C ILE A 97 -17.44 16.07 -9.11
N LYS A 98 -18.22 15.10 -9.59
CA LYS A 98 -19.34 15.39 -10.54
C LYS A 98 -20.47 16.21 -9.92
N THR A 99 -20.53 16.30 -8.59
CA THR A 99 -21.57 17.07 -7.88
C THR A 99 -21.06 18.46 -7.48
N VAL A 100 -19.75 18.68 -7.48
CA VAL A 100 -19.11 19.87 -6.88
C VAL A 100 -18.88 21.01 -7.89
N GLU A 101 -18.96 20.76 -9.20
CA GLU A 101 -18.76 21.84 -10.22
C GLU A 101 -19.91 22.88 -10.27
N LYS A 102 -20.97 22.72 -9.45
CA LYS A 102 -22.09 23.67 -9.39
C LYS A 102 -22.17 24.55 -8.15
N VAL A 103 -21.25 24.48 -7.20
CA VAL A 103 -21.33 25.31 -5.98
C VAL A 103 -19.98 25.96 -5.68
N PHE A 104 -19.87 27.19 -6.13
CA PHE A 104 -18.81 28.15 -5.82
C PHE A 104 -18.58 28.32 -4.30
N VAL A 105 -17.30 28.50 -3.95
CA VAL A 105 -16.77 29.53 -3.03
C VAL A 105 -17.55 29.75 -1.73
N THR A 106 -17.06 29.23 -0.60
CA THR A 106 -16.53 30.00 0.54
C THR A 106 -16.09 29.08 1.67
N ASP A 107 -15.06 29.55 2.36
CA ASP A 107 -14.80 29.39 3.79
C ASP A 107 -14.17 28.11 4.39
N LYS A 108 -13.20 28.45 5.26
CA LYS A 108 -12.43 27.64 6.19
C LYS A 108 -13.34 26.77 7.07
N ILE A 109 -12.83 25.62 7.49
CA ILE A 109 -12.95 24.96 8.83
C ILE A 109 -12.20 23.61 8.69
N LYS A 110 -10.98 23.44 9.23
CA LYS A 110 -10.65 22.84 10.54
C LYS A 110 -11.44 21.56 10.91
N GLU A 111 -10.72 20.43 10.92
CA GLU A 111 -10.81 19.29 11.86
C GLU A 111 -12.19 18.68 12.20
N ASP A 112 -12.41 17.44 11.75
CA ASP A 112 -12.70 16.28 12.63
C ASP A 112 -12.19 15.01 11.92
N PHE A 113 -11.02 14.54 12.35
CA PHE A 113 -10.48 13.22 11.99
C PHE A 113 -10.83 12.21 13.09
N ARG A 114 -12.04 11.68 13.07
CA ARG A 114 -12.38 10.45 13.79
C ARG A 114 -12.04 9.23 12.95
N VAL A 115 -10.75 8.87 12.95
CA VAL A 115 -10.34 7.52 12.54
C VAL A 115 -10.76 6.53 13.62
N LYS A 116 -11.76 5.71 13.27
CA LYS A 116 -11.93 4.41 13.90
C LYS A 116 -10.68 3.61 13.57
N LYS A 117 -9.81 3.42 14.57
CA LYS A 117 -8.70 2.46 14.49
C LYS A 117 -9.30 1.08 14.32
N GLU A 118 -9.22 0.53 13.12
CA GLU A 118 -9.40 -0.90 12.93
C GLU A 118 -8.13 -1.65 13.38
N PRO A 119 -8.29 -2.82 14.01
CA PRO A 119 -7.21 -3.53 14.67
C PRO A 119 -6.12 -3.95 13.68
N SER A 120 -4.90 -3.54 14.03
CA SER A 120 -3.64 -3.87 13.38
C SER A 120 -3.50 -5.38 13.16
N MET A 121 -2.83 -5.82 12.09
CA MET A 121 -2.57 -7.24 11.77
C MET A 121 -2.06 -8.07 12.97
N GLY A 122 -1.37 -7.46 13.92
CA GLY A 122 -0.96 -8.10 15.18
C GLY A 122 -2.11 -8.56 16.08
N GLU A 123 -3.27 -7.90 16.03
CA GLU A 123 -4.49 -8.28 16.76
C GLU A 123 -5.32 -9.33 16.00
N LYS A 124 -5.27 -9.35 14.65
CA LYS A 124 -5.90 -10.42 13.85
C LYS A 124 -5.27 -11.80 14.13
N LEU A 125 -3.95 -11.84 14.40
CA LEU A 125 -3.26 -13.06 14.86
C LEU A 125 -3.75 -13.53 16.25
N LYS A 126 -4.02 -12.62 17.19
CA LYS A 126 -4.62 -12.99 18.50
C LYS A 126 -6.04 -13.54 18.38
N ILE A 127 -6.84 -13.02 17.45
CA ILE A 127 -8.22 -13.50 17.22
C ILE A 127 -8.22 -14.93 16.64
N ILE A 128 -7.29 -15.24 15.74
CA ILE A 128 -7.14 -16.60 15.18
C ILE A 128 -6.65 -17.59 16.25
N ILE A 129 -5.70 -17.20 17.09
CA ILE A 129 -5.17 -18.05 18.17
C ILE A 129 -6.25 -18.36 19.22
N ASN A 130 -7.18 -17.43 19.52
CA ASN A 130 -8.20 -17.68 20.54
C ASN A 130 -9.41 -18.49 20.02
N LYS A 131 -9.65 -18.55 18.70
CA LYS A 131 -10.74 -19.37 18.12
C LYS A 131 -10.34 -20.83 17.84
N ASN A 132 -9.06 -21.13 17.64
CA ASN A 132 -8.60 -22.47 17.21
C ASN A 132 -7.71 -23.21 18.24
N LYS A 133 -7.86 -22.94 19.54
CA LYS A 133 -7.14 -23.71 20.59
C LYS A 133 -7.41 -25.22 20.49
N VAL A 134 -8.64 -25.59 20.14
CA VAL A 134 -9.05 -26.98 20.00
C VAL A 134 -8.37 -27.64 18.78
N THR A 135 -8.27 -26.94 17.65
CA THR A 135 -7.67 -27.47 16.42
C THR A 135 -6.17 -27.76 16.57
N LEU A 136 -5.45 -26.92 17.34
CA LEU A 136 -4.02 -27.10 17.57
C LEU A 136 -3.73 -28.26 18.55
N ILE A 137 -4.62 -28.49 19.52
CA ILE A 137 -4.55 -29.67 20.40
C ILE A 137 -4.83 -30.95 19.59
N PHE A 138 -5.84 -30.95 18.71
CA PHE A 138 -6.13 -32.10 17.84
C PHE A 138 -4.95 -32.46 16.91
N LEU A 139 -4.23 -31.47 16.39
CA LEU A 139 -3.03 -31.69 15.58
C LEU A 139 -1.87 -32.31 16.38
N LEU A 140 -1.70 -31.93 17.65
CA LEU A 140 -0.66 -32.50 18.52
C LEU A 140 -0.97 -33.94 18.94
N VAL A 141 -2.24 -34.27 19.21
CA VAL A 141 -2.64 -35.65 19.56
C VAL A 141 -2.40 -36.60 18.39
N ILE A 142 -2.82 -36.23 17.17
CA ILE A 142 -2.57 -37.03 15.97
C ILE A 142 -1.06 -37.24 15.75
N PHE A 143 -0.24 -36.23 16.06
CA PHE A 143 1.21 -36.33 15.89
C PHE A 143 1.85 -37.33 16.88
N ILE A 144 1.36 -37.40 18.12
CA ILE A 144 1.84 -38.35 19.13
C ILE A 144 1.43 -39.78 18.77
N ASP A 145 0.18 -39.98 18.33
CA ASP A 145 -0.32 -41.30 17.94
C ASP A 145 0.48 -41.89 16.75
N VAL A 146 0.79 -41.06 15.75
CA VAL A 146 1.64 -41.48 14.61
C VAL A 146 3.06 -41.79 15.06
N PHE A 147 3.61 -41.05 16.03
CA PHE A 147 4.97 -41.26 16.51
C PHE A 147 5.11 -42.55 17.34
N GLN A 148 4.07 -42.96 18.08
CA GLN A 148 4.07 -44.23 18.80
C GLN A 148 4.00 -45.43 17.83
N ILE A 149 3.18 -45.35 16.80
CA ILE A 149 3.07 -46.42 15.77
C ILE A 149 4.38 -46.64 15.00
N VAL A 150 5.20 -45.60 14.82
CA VAL A 150 6.49 -45.70 14.10
C VAL A 150 7.61 -46.30 14.96
N ASN A 151 7.46 -46.32 16.29
CA ASN A 151 8.51 -46.76 17.22
C ASN A 151 8.27 -48.14 17.87
N ASP A 152 7.14 -48.79 17.59
CA ASP A 152 6.91 -50.23 17.86
C ASP A 152 7.26 -51.07 16.62
#